data_AF-A0A3L7X434-F1
#
_entry.id   AF-A0A3L7X434-F1
#
_cell.length_a   1.000
_cell.length_b   1.000
_cell.length_c   1.000
_cell.angle_alpha   90.00
_cell.angle_beta   90.00
_cell.angle_gamma   90.00
#
_symmetry.space_group_name_H-M   'P 1'
#
loop_
_entity.id
_entity.type
_entity.pdbx_description
1 polymer ?
#
loop_
_entity_poly.entity_id
_entity_poly.type
_entity_poly.pdbx_seq_one_letter_code
_entity_poly.pdbx_strand_id
1 'polypeptide(L)'
;PAGRINVMLATLPYIDSVSNQRGADGGRDPETLEEAKLRVPQELRAQERAVTATDYEELTRKASRSVARVKVLTPGQSPSSPPPGMVEVLVVPECRAALAAGDLSRLAMSSALVREVQAYLDDYRLLTTTLLVREPAYIGVRVFAEIIAEDHLNPEVVRVRVVEALRAFLTPLPLEGKGEFVESVVGGRWDGWPFGRDLYISEILSLLQKVSGVRHVKDVQAESRRVVPSREALPDDEDQLSDVDRGLDAAVPIRQMLSVGGDGVLCVLEPTVTIVNAQTGLPVSATTMTNHHGNGRMIPATNGRKR
;
A
#
# COMPACT_ATOMS: atom_id res chain seq x y z
N PRO A 1 -19.83 1.81 -19.80
CA PRO A 1 -19.28 3.20 -19.89
C PRO A 1 -20.38 4.25 -19.70
N ALA A 2 -20.02 5.48 -19.32
CA ALA A 2 -20.96 6.61 -19.30
C ALA A 2 -21.44 6.95 -20.73
N GLY A 3 -22.65 7.46 -20.87
CA GLY A 3 -23.25 7.86 -22.16
C GLY A 3 -23.57 6.73 -23.14
N ARG A 4 -23.51 5.46 -22.71
CA ARG A 4 -23.69 4.27 -23.57
C ARG A 4 -25.12 3.73 -23.58
N ILE A 5 -25.91 4.04 -22.57
CA ILE A 5 -27.34 3.72 -22.54
C ILE A 5 -28.08 4.96 -23.07
N ASN A 6 -28.42 4.96 -24.35
CA ASN A 6 -29.01 6.12 -25.05
C ASN A 6 -30.31 5.81 -25.80
N VAL A 7 -30.86 4.60 -25.61
CA VAL A 7 -32.10 4.15 -26.25
C VAL A 7 -33.17 3.94 -25.18
N MET A 8 -34.36 4.48 -25.40
CA MET A 8 -35.52 4.26 -24.55
C MET A 8 -36.24 2.97 -24.96
N LEU A 9 -36.49 2.06 -24.00
CA LEU A 9 -37.28 0.85 -24.25
C LEU A 9 -38.79 1.15 -24.30
N ALA A 10 -39.23 2.21 -23.61
CA ALA A 10 -40.58 2.72 -23.65
C ALA A 10 -40.55 4.24 -23.82
N THR A 11 -41.39 4.77 -24.71
CA THR A 11 -41.45 6.22 -24.98
C THR A 11 -42.26 6.91 -23.90
N LEU A 12 -41.68 7.95 -23.30
CA LEU A 12 -42.36 8.85 -22.37
C LEU A 12 -42.61 10.20 -23.06
N PRO A 13 -43.84 10.76 -23.02
CA PRO A 13 -44.10 12.08 -23.58
C PRO A 13 -43.18 13.15 -22.98
N TYR A 14 -42.74 14.10 -23.80
CA TYR A 14 -41.88 15.24 -23.43
C TYR A 14 -40.43 14.90 -23.05
N ILE A 15 -39.97 13.67 -23.25
CA ILE A 15 -38.56 13.28 -23.06
C ILE A 15 -37.92 13.04 -24.42
N ASP A 16 -36.94 13.88 -24.77
CA ASP A 16 -36.25 13.83 -26.07
C ASP A 16 -35.09 12.80 -26.09
N SER A 17 -34.39 12.63 -24.98
CA SER A 17 -33.30 11.65 -24.87
C SER A 17 -33.04 11.21 -23.43
N VAL A 18 -32.39 10.04 -23.29
CA VAL A 18 -31.90 9.51 -22.01
C VAL A 18 -30.43 9.17 -22.14
N SER A 19 -29.65 9.38 -21.07
CA SER A 19 -28.26 8.92 -21.01
C SER A 19 -27.86 8.55 -19.58
N ASN A 20 -26.99 7.55 -19.42
CA ASN A 20 -26.40 7.27 -18.12
C ASN A 20 -25.22 8.22 -17.84
N GLN A 21 -25.35 9.06 -16.81
CA GLN A 21 -24.31 10.04 -16.46
C GLN A 21 -23.03 9.39 -15.90
N ARG A 22 -23.15 8.20 -15.32
CA ARG A 22 -22.02 7.41 -14.79
C ARG A 22 -21.91 6.09 -15.52
N GLY A 23 -20.69 5.55 -15.60
CA GLY A 23 -20.49 4.18 -16.09
C GLY A 23 -21.24 3.17 -15.23
N ALA A 24 -21.66 2.07 -15.84
CA ALA A 24 -22.12 0.91 -15.09
C ALA A 24 -20.95 0.38 -14.25
N ASP A 25 -21.24 0.05 -13.00
CA ASP A 25 -20.30 -0.54 -12.05
C ASP A 25 -20.89 -1.87 -11.54
N GLY A 26 -20.03 -2.76 -11.05
CA GLY A 26 -20.46 -3.95 -10.33
C GLY A 26 -20.65 -5.23 -11.15
N GLY A 27 -20.35 -5.24 -12.46
CA GLY A 27 -20.37 -6.45 -13.29
C GLY A 27 -19.15 -7.36 -13.05
N ARG A 28 -19.37 -8.67 -12.95
CA ARG A 28 -18.32 -9.70 -12.94
C ARG A 28 -18.76 -10.82 -13.88
N ASP A 29 -17.79 -11.50 -14.48
CA ASP A 29 -18.04 -12.74 -15.19
C ASP A 29 -18.72 -13.76 -14.25
N PRO A 30 -19.57 -14.65 -14.80
CA PRO A 30 -20.16 -15.72 -14.00
C PRO A 30 -19.05 -16.55 -13.35
N GLU A 31 -19.22 -16.85 -12.07
CA GLU A 31 -18.27 -17.65 -11.29
C GLU A 31 -17.99 -18.99 -11.99
N THR A 32 -16.72 -19.33 -12.12
CA THR A 32 -16.30 -20.60 -12.72
C THR A 32 -16.51 -21.77 -11.76
N LEU A 33 -16.60 -22.99 -12.30
CA LEU A 33 -16.76 -24.19 -11.47
C LEU A 33 -15.59 -24.39 -10.50
N GLU A 34 -14.37 -24.01 -10.88
CA GLU A 34 -13.18 -24.13 -10.01
C GLU A 34 -13.21 -23.10 -8.87
N GLU A 35 -13.63 -21.86 -9.14
CA GLU A 35 -13.90 -20.87 -8.08
C GLU A 35 -15.01 -21.36 -7.13
N ALA A 36 -16.09 -21.92 -7.68
CA ALA A 36 -17.19 -22.46 -6.89
C ALA A 36 -16.76 -23.65 -6.02
N LYS A 37 -15.90 -24.55 -6.52
CA LYS A 37 -15.35 -25.68 -5.73
C LYS A 37 -14.51 -25.23 -4.53
N LEU A 38 -13.86 -24.07 -4.62
CA LEU A 38 -13.14 -23.47 -3.49
C LEU A 38 -14.10 -22.81 -2.50
N ARG A 39 -15.15 -22.14 -2.99
CA ARG A 39 -16.13 -21.39 -2.18
C ARG A 39 -17.15 -22.28 -1.46
N VAL A 40 -17.74 -23.26 -2.15
CA VAL A 40 -18.88 -24.06 -1.66
C VAL A 40 -18.58 -24.83 -0.35
N PRO A 41 -17.41 -25.48 -0.18
CA PRO A 41 -17.09 -26.14 1.09
C PRO A 41 -16.99 -25.18 2.28
N GLN A 42 -16.57 -23.93 2.06
CA GLN A 42 -16.51 -22.90 3.10
C GLN A 42 -17.92 -22.46 3.49
N GLU A 43 -18.82 -22.28 2.52
CA GLU A 43 -20.23 -21.97 2.80
C GLU A 43 -20.98 -23.09 3.51
N LEU A 44 -20.72 -24.36 3.17
CA LEU A 44 -21.35 -25.48 3.86
C LEU A 44 -20.81 -25.67 5.30
N ARG A 45 -19.60 -25.20 5.59
CA ARG A 45 -19.01 -25.20 6.95
C ARG A 45 -19.52 -24.03 7.79
N ALA A 46 -19.66 -22.86 7.19
CA ALA A 46 -20.27 -21.71 7.83
C ALA A 46 -21.78 -21.95 7.96
N GLN A 47 -22.24 -22.44 9.10
CA GLN A 47 -23.67 -22.61 9.43
C GLN A 47 -24.41 -21.26 9.57
N GLU A 48 -24.07 -20.26 8.75
CA GLU A 48 -24.51 -18.86 8.86
C GLU A 48 -24.27 -18.32 10.28
N ARG A 49 -23.13 -18.64 10.88
CA ARG A 49 -22.74 -18.18 12.22
C ARG A 49 -21.25 -17.89 12.30
N ALA A 50 -20.90 -16.79 12.94
CA ALA A 50 -19.53 -16.40 13.22
C ALA A 50 -19.13 -16.85 14.64
N VAL A 51 -18.38 -17.96 14.75
CA VAL A 51 -17.95 -18.51 16.05
C VAL A 51 -16.44 -18.38 16.23
N THR A 52 -15.67 -18.69 15.19
CA THR A 52 -14.21 -18.65 15.18
C THR A 52 -13.70 -17.37 14.55
N ALA A 53 -12.45 -17.01 14.82
CA ALA A 53 -11.80 -15.86 14.17
C ALA A 53 -11.84 -15.98 12.63
N THR A 54 -11.62 -17.20 12.11
CA THR A 54 -11.69 -17.48 10.67
C THR A 54 -13.09 -17.24 10.10
N ASP A 55 -14.16 -17.60 10.83
CA ASP A 55 -15.53 -17.34 10.36
C ASP A 55 -15.80 -15.84 10.23
N TYR A 56 -15.37 -15.05 11.22
CA TYR A 56 -15.47 -13.59 11.15
C TYR A 56 -14.65 -13.02 9.98
N GLU A 57 -13.44 -13.52 9.72
CA GLU A 57 -12.61 -13.09 8.59
C GLU A 57 -13.29 -13.39 7.24
N GLU A 58 -13.85 -14.59 7.07
CA GLU A 58 -14.55 -15.00 5.86
C GLU A 58 -15.85 -14.20 5.64
N LEU A 59 -16.66 -14.03 6.67
CA LEU A 59 -17.90 -13.25 6.59
C LEU A 59 -17.63 -11.77 6.33
N THR A 60 -16.61 -11.18 6.98
CA THR A 60 -16.22 -9.79 6.74
C THR A 60 -15.81 -9.56 5.28
N ARG A 61 -15.08 -10.51 4.69
CA ARG A 61 -14.69 -10.43 3.26
C ARG A 61 -15.89 -10.51 2.32
N LYS A 62 -16.97 -11.22 2.72
CA LYS A 62 -18.22 -11.30 1.96
C LYS A 62 -19.10 -10.06 2.11
N ALA A 63 -18.96 -9.32 3.21
CA ALA A 63 -19.79 -8.15 3.52
C ALA A 63 -19.68 -7.04 2.47
N SER A 64 -18.49 -6.78 1.94
CA SER A 64 -18.27 -5.70 0.97
C SER A 64 -17.07 -5.97 0.06
N ARG A 65 -17.19 -5.60 -1.21
CA ARG A 65 -16.06 -5.65 -2.18
C ARG A 65 -14.94 -4.67 -1.84
N SER A 66 -15.24 -3.67 -1.01
CA SER A 66 -14.26 -2.68 -0.56
C SER A 66 -13.30 -3.25 0.51
N VAL A 67 -13.48 -4.51 0.93
CA VAL A 67 -12.60 -5.20 1.88
C VAL A 67 -11.52 -5.98 1.13
N ALA A 68 -10.25 -5.61 1.34
CA ALA A 68 -9.12 -6.32 0.71
C ALA A 68 -8.49 -7.37 1.63
N ARG A 69 -8.22 -6.99 2.89
CA ARG A 69 -7.71 -7.91 3.92
C ARG A 69 -8.45 -7.72 5.22
N VAL A 70 -8.55 -8.80 5.96
CA VAL A 70 -9.19 -8.84 7.28
C VAL A 70 -8.27 -9.58 8.23
N LYS A 71 -8.19 -9.12 9.45
CA LYS A 71 -7.61 -9.85 10.57
C LYS A 71 -8.55 -9.75 11.75
N VAL A 72 -8.85 -10.87 12.39
CA VAL A 72 -9.68 -10.89 13.59
C VAL A 72 -8.83 -11.14 14.81
N LEU A 73 -9.03 -10.31 15.84
CA LEU A 73 -8.45 -10.50 17.15
C LEU A 73 -9.51 -10.99 18.11
N THR A 74 -9.21 -12.10 18.77
CA THR A 74 -10.03 -12.64 19.85
C THR A 74 -9.29 -12.53 21.18
N PRO A 75 -10.01 -12.64 22.31
CA PRO A 75 -9.39 -12.55 23.63
C PRO A 75 -8.29 -13.59 23.82
N GLY A 76 -7.19 -13.18 24.45
CA GLY A 76 -6.08 -14.07 24.82
C GLY A 76 -5.12 -14.50 23.70
N GLN A 77 -5.25 -13.98 22.47
CA GLN A 77 -4.30 -14.29 21.38
C GLN A 77 -2.99 -13.50 21.46
N SER A 78 -3.02 -12.28 21.98
CA SER A 78 -1.86 -11.38 22.06
C SER A 78 -2.01 -10.36 23.19
N PRO A 79 -0.95 -9.62 23.56
CA PRO A 79 -1.04 -8.54 24.54
C PRO A 79 -2.02 -7.43 24.16
N SER A 80 -2.27 -7.22 22.87
CA SER A 80 -3.26 -6.27 22.34
C SER A 80 -4.62 -6.92 22.04
N SER A 81 -4.87 -8.12 22.57
CA SER A 81 -6.17 -8.78 22.40
C SER A 81 -7.30 -8.05 23.11
N PRO A 82 -8.52 -8.10 22.54
CA PRO A 82 -9.70 -7.54 23.19
C PRO A 82 -10.05 -8.29 24.49
N PRO A 83 -10.83 -7.65 25.39
CA PRO A 83 -11.34 -8.29 26.60
C PRO A 83 -12.30 -9.45 26.27
N PRO A 84 -12.51 -10.40 27.21
CA PRO A 84 -13.48 -11.48 27.03
C PRO A 84 -14.87 -10.98 26.62
N GLY A 85 -15.49 -11.67 25.66
CA GLY A 85 -16.81 -11.29 25.12
C GLY A 85 -16.75 -10.26 24.00
N MET A 86 -15.56 -9.76 23.63
CA MET A 86 -15.36 -8.84 22.52
C MET A 86 -14.56 -9.49 21.38
N VAL A 87 -14.92 -9.16 20.14
CA VAL A 87 -14.21 -9.54 18.92
C VAL A 87 -13.88 -8.27 18.15
N GLU A 88 -12.59 -8.08 17.82
CA GLU A 88 -12.14 -6.98 16.98
C GLU A 88 -11.87 -7.48 15.56
N VAL A 89 -12.51 -6.82 14.60
CA VAL A 89 -12.33 -7.06 13.17
C VAL A 89 -11.53 -5.91 12.59
N LEU A 90 -10.28 -6.19 12.24
CA LEU A 90 -9.39 -5.25 11.58
C LEU A 90 -9.57 -5.37 10.08
N VAL A 91 -9.92 -4.26 9.43
CA VAL A 91 -10.17 -4.24 7.98
C VAL A 91 -9.17 -3.33 7.29
N VAL A 92 -8.52 -3.87 6.26
CA VAL A 92 -7.74 -3.09 5.28
C VAL A 92 -8.61 -2.92 4.04
N PRO A 93 -8.96 -1.68 3.64
CA PRO A 93 -9.80 -1.44 2.49
C PRO A 93 -9.06 -1.72 1.17
N GLU A 94 -9.81 -1.99 0.11
CA GLU A 94 -9.29 -2.12 -1.25
C GLU A 94 -8.81 -0.76 -1.78
N CYS A 95 -7.48 -0.57 -1.76
CA CYS A 95 -6.84 0.68 -2.16
C CYS A 95 -5.51 0.47 -2.89
N ARG A 96 -5.28 -0.70 -3.53
CA ARG A 96 -4.00 -1.03 -4.19
C ARG A 96 -3.52 0.04 -5.17
N ALA A 97 -4.42 0.60 -5.98
CA ALA A 97 -4.08 1.65 -6.94
C ALA A 97 -3.58 2.93 -6.25
N ALA A 98 -4.17 3.28 -5.10
CA ALA A 98 -3.75 4.45 -4.32
C ALA A 98 -2.41 4.21 -3.62
N LEU A 99 -2.21 3.02 -3.04
CA LEU A 99 -0.93 2.63 -2.43
C LEU A 99 0.21 2.61 -3.46
N ALA A 100 -0.05 2.16 -4.68
CA ALA A 100 0.93 2.22 -5.76
C ALA A 100 1.34 3.67 -6.11
N ALA A 101 0.42 4.62 -5.95
CA ALA A 101 0.67 6.05 -6.11
C ALA A 101 1.28 6.73 -4.86
N GLY A 102 1.45 6.00 -3.75
CA GLY A 102 1.95 6.54 -2.47
C GLY A 102 0.90 7.26 -1.63
N ASP A 103 -0.39 7.14 -1.96
CA ASP A 103 -1.49 7.75 -1.21
C ASP A 103 -1.95 6.84 -0.05
N LEU A 104 -1.42 7.12 1.15
CA LEU A 104 -1.78 6.38 2.36
C LEU A 104 -3.15 6.78 2.93
N SER A 105 -3.74 7.89 2.49
CA SER A 105 -5.03 8.37 3.01
C SER A 105 -6.18 7.42 2.70
N ARG A 106 -6.04 6.65 1.61
CA ARG A 106 -7.03 5.65 1.16
C ARG A 106 -7.05 4.38 2.00
N LEU A 107 -6.13 4.23 2.95
CA LEU A 107 -6.22 3.20 3.99
C LEU A 107 -7.32 3.51 5.02
N ALA A 108 -7.80 4.75 5.08
CA ALA A 108 -8.87 5.14 5.98
C ALA A 108 -10.16 4.38 5.65
N MET A 109 -10.78 3.80 6.66
CA MET A 109 -12.09 3.19 6.50
C MET A 109 -13.17 4.26 6.44
N SER A 110 -13.98 4.25 5.38
CA SER A 110 -15.15 5.12 5.34
C SER A 110 -16.17 4.68 6.40
N SER A 111 -16.91 5.64 6.98
CA SER A 111 -18.01 5.34 7.91
C SER A 111 -19.14 4.53 7.27
N ALA A 112 -19.24 4.54 5.94
CA ALA A 112 -20.15 3.68 5.18
C ALA A 112 -19.68 2.21 5.23
N LEU A 113 -18.39 1.96 4.96
CA LEU A 113 -17.81 0.61 5.01
C LEU A 113 -17.87 0.01 6.40
N VAL A 114 -17.56 0.79 7.45
CA VAL A 114 -17.67 0.33 8.84
C VAL A 114 -19.09 -0.14 9.14
N ARG A 115 -20.11 0.68 8.79
CA ARG A 115 -21.52 0.33 9.02
C ARG A 115 -21.98 -0.86 8.19
N GLU A 116 -21.56 -0.96 6.94
CA GLU A 116 -21.87 -2.08 6.05
C GLU A 116 -21.35 -3.40 6.62
N VAL A 117 -20.08 -3.43 7.04
CA VAL A 117 -19.46 -4.61 7.66
C VAL A 117 -20.11 -4.94 8.99
N GLN A 118 -20.37 -3.95 9.85
CA GLN A 118 -21.02 -4.16 11.14
C GLN A 118 -22.43 -4.73 10.98
N ALA A 119 -23.25 -4.13 10.12
CA ALA A 119 -24.62 -4.60 9.88
C ALA A 119 -24.64 -6.02 9.32
N TYR A 120 -23.73 -6.34 8.39
CA TYR A 120 -23.62 -7.70 7.86
C TYR A 120 -23.23 -8.71 8.93
N LEU A 121 -22.23 -8.40 9.77
CA LEU A 121 -21.78 -9.31 10.82
C LEU A 121 -22.76 -9.44 11.98
N ASP A 122 -23.59 -8.44 12.23
CA ASP A 122 -24.63 -8.47 13.27
C ASP A 122 -25.64 -9.61 13.05
N ASP A 123 -25.91 -9.97 11.80
CA ASP A 123 -26.82 -11.09 11.45
C ASP A 123 -26.21 -12.47 11.76
N TYR A 124 -24.87 -12.56 11.83
CA TYR A 124 -24.15 -13.83 11.99
C TYR A 124 -23.46 -14.01 13.36
N ARG A 125 -23.28 -12.93 14.13
CA ARG A 125 -22.56 -12.97 15.41
C ARG A 125 -23.37 -13.66 16.52
N LEU A 126 -22.67 -14.11 17.56
CA LEU A 126 -23.33 -14.59 18.78
C LEU A 126 -23.93 -13.40 19.55
N LEU A 127 -25.13 -13.60 20.12
CA LEU A 127 -25.91 -12.53 20.78
C LEU A 127 -25.13 -11.75 21.85
N THR A 128 -24.28 -12.43 22.63
CA THR A 128 -23.52 -11.84 23.74
C THR A 128 -22.14 -11.33 23.34
N THR A 129 -21.76 -11.41 22.07
CA THR A 129 -20.46 -10.94 21.58
C THR A 129 -20.54 -9.49 21.16
N THR A 130 -19.67 -8.66 21.73
CA THR A 130 -19.47 -7.27 21.31
C THR A 130 -18.54 -7.25 20.09
N LEU A 131 -19.00 -6.65 19.00
CA LEU A 131 -18.24 -6.53 17.76
C LEU A 131 -17.65 -5.12 17.63
N LEU A 132 -16.35 -5.02 17.38
CA LEU A 132 -15.69 -3.77 17.03
C LEU A 132 -15.02 -3.91 15.66
N VAL A 133 -15.46 -3.10 14.70
CA VAL A 133 -14.88 -3.03 13.36
C VAL A 133 -14.05 -1.76 13.27
N ARG A 134 -12.76 -1.89 12.96
CA ARG A 134 -11.82 -0.76 12.89
C ARG A 134 -10.69 -1.01 11.90
N GLU A 135 -9.90 0.03 11.66
CA GLU A 135 -8.64 -0.05 10.93
C GLU A 135 -7.57 -0.73 11.79
N PRO A 136 -6.60 -1.44 11.19
CA PRO A 136 -5.40 -1.87 11.91
C PRO A 136 -4.51 -0.67 12.28
N ALA A 137 -3.57 -0.91 13.20
CA ALA A 137 -2.55 0.08 13.51
C ALA A 137 -1.52 0.13 12.36
N TYR A 138 -1.65 1.11 11.46
CA TYR A 138 -0.66 1.32 10.43
C TYR A 138 0.62 1.93 11.00
N ILE A 139 1.76 1.29 10.71
CA ILE A 139 3.08 1.79 11.10
C ILE A 139 3.82 2.13 9.80
N GLY A 140 4.09 3.41 9.62
CA GLY A 140 4.84 3.93 8.49
C GLY A 140 6.32 3.76 8.72
N VAL A 141 7.02 3.10 7.80
CA VAL A 141 8.47 2.89 7.85
C VAL A 141 9.12 3.74 6.76
N ARG A 142 10.00 4.66 7.16
CA ARG A 142 10.87 5.40 6.25
C ARG A 142 12.24 4.76 6.25
N VAL A 143 12.74 4.44 5.06
CA VAL A 143 14.05 3.82 4.85
C VAL A 143 15.01 4.83 4.26
N PHE A 144 16.21 4.90 4.84
CA PHE A 144 17.35 5.64 4.32
C PHE A 144 18.40 4.62 3.88
N ALA A 145 18.71 4.60 2.58
CA ALA A 145 19.64 3.62 2.02
C ALA A 145 20.76 4.31 1.24
N GLU A 146 22.00 3.98 1.55
CA GLU A 146 23.17 4.31 0.74
C GLU A 146 23.59 3.07 -0.06
N ILE A 147 23.55 3.18 -1.39
CA ILE A 147 23.82 2.06 -2.29
C ILE A 147 24.85 2.40 -3.36
N ILE A 148 25.60 1.39 -3.77
CA ILE A 148 26.53 1.46 -4.90
C ILE A 148 25.85 0.75 -6.07
N ALA A 149 25.62 1.46 -7.16
CA ALA A 149 25.09 0.90 -8.40
C ALA A 149 26.19 0.16 -9.19
N GLU A 150 25.79 -0.75 -10.06
CA GLU A 150 26.68 -1.35 -11.07
C GLU A 150 27.21 -0.30 -12.06
N ASP A 151 28.50 -0.41 -12.40
CA ASP A 151 29.24 0.62 -13.15
C ASP A 151 28.66 0.88 -14.57
N HIS A 152 27.92 -0.08 -15.14
CA HIS A 152 27.34 0.01 -16.49
C HIS A 152 25.85 0.41 -16.52
N LEU A 153 25.23 0.69 -15.37
CA LEU A 153 23.82 1.10 -15.31
C LEU A 153 23.70 2.58 -14.96
N ASN A 154 22.60 3.19 -15.41
CA ASN A 154 22.25 4.54 -15.00
C ASN A 154 21.84 4.52 -13.50
N PRO A 155 22.53 5.29 -12.63
CA PRO A 155 22.22 5.39 -11.19
C PRO A 155 20.75 5.70 -10.89
N GLU A 156 20.12 6.56 -11.69
CA GLU A 156 18.72 6.97 -11.47
C GLU A 156 17.74 5.82 -11.71
N VAL A 157 18.04 4.96 -12.69
CA VAL A 157 17.21 3.78 -12.96
C VAL A 157 17.30 2.79 -11.79
N VAL A 158 18.52 2.60 -11.23
CA VAL A 158 18.72 1.76 -10.05
C VAL A 158 18.00 2.35 -8.83
N ARG A 159 18.10 3.67 -8.63
CA ARG A 159 17.39 4.39 -7.55
C ARG A 159 15.87 4.16 -7.62
N VAL A 160 15.27 4.34 -8.80
CA VAL A 160 13.82 4.10 -9.00
C VAL A 160 13.45 2.65 -8.70
N ARG A 161 14.22 1.67 -9.20
CA ARG A 161 13.97 0.24 -8.91
C ARG A 161 14.03 -0.08 -7.42
N VAL A 162 14.97 0.52 -6.70
CA VAL A 162 15.10 0.34 -5.25
C VAL A 162 13.92 0.94 -4.51
N VAL A 163 13.50 2.15 -4.87
CA VAL A 163 12.29 2.78 -4.30
C VAL A 163 11.06 1.90 -4.55
N GLU A 164 10.88 1.40 -5.78
CA GLU A 164 9.77 0.50 -6.11
C GLU A 164 9.82 -0.82 -5.34
N ALA A 165 11.01 -1.40 -5.15
CA ALA A 165 11.20 -2.62 -4.37
C ALA A 165 10.81 -2.40 -2.89
N LEU A 166 11.26 -1.29 -2.29
CA LEU A 166 10.88 -0.92 -0.92
C LEU A 166 9.36 -0.71 -0.79
N ARG A 167 8.74 -0.04 -1.76
CA ARG A 167 7.29 0.17 -1.78
C ARG A 167 6.50 -1.13 -1.92
N ALA A 168 7.00 -2.08 -2.72
CA ALA A 168 6.38 -3.39 -2.88
C ALA A 168 6.56 -4.31 -1.67
N PHE A 169 7.64 -4.13 -0.91
CA PHE A 169 7.96 -4.93 0.28
C PHE A 169 7.27 -4.41 1.55
N LEU A 170 7.27 -3.10 1.78
CA LEU A 170 6.69 -2.47 2.97
C LEU A 170 5.27 -1.94 2.67
N THR A 171 4.33 -2.83 2.38
CA THR A 171 2.96 -2.43 2.01
C THR A 171 1.92 -3.34 2.66
N PRO A 172 0.76 -2.81 3.10
CA PRO A 172 -0.32 -3.62 3.64
C PRO A 172 -1.03 -4.46 2.58
N LEU A 173 -0.91 -4.13 1.30
CA LEU A 173 -1.55 -4.87 0.19
C LEU A 173 -0.52 -5.19 -0.90
N PRO A 174 -0.63 -6.35 -1.57
CA PRO A 174 0.26 -6.68 -2.66
C PRO A 174 0.00 -5.74 -3.84
N LEU A 175 1.06 -5.15 -4.38
CA LEU A 175 0.98 -4.26 -5.55
C LEU A 175 1.08 -5.09 -6.84
N GLU A 176 0.31 -4.72 -7.86
CA GLU A 176 0.25 -5.44 -9.14
C GLU A 176 1.62 -5.50 -9.83
N GLY A 177 1.97 -6.66 -10.40
CA GLY A 177 3.21 -6.88 -11.13
C GLY A 177 4.50 -6.87 -10.28
N LYS A 178 4.39 -6.72 -8.95
CA LYS A 178 5.54 -6.71 -8.03
C LYS A 178 5.60 -7.90 -7.07
N GLY A 179 4.57 -8.75 -7.08
CA GLY A 179 4.49 -9.95 -6.24
C GLY A 179 5.70 -10.87 -6.42
N GLU A 180 5.98 -11.31 -7.65
CA GLU A 180 7.04 -12.30 -7.94
C GLU A 180 8.42 -11.92 -7.36
N PHE A 181 8.79 -10.63 -7.46
CA PHE A 181 10.05 -10.15 -6.88
C PHE A 181 10.06 -10.31 -5.37
N VAL A 182 9.01 -9.86 -4.69
CA VAL A 182 8.91 -9.95 -3.23
C VAL A 182 8.80 -11.40 -2.77
N GLU A 183 8.07 -12.25 -3.50
CA GLU A 183 7.95 -13.68 -3.23
C GLU A 183 9.31 -14.40 -3.34
N SER A 184 10.17 -13.99 -4.28
CA SER A 184 11.55 -14.48 -4.39
C SER A 184 12.44 -14.08 -3.20
N VAL A 185 12.06 -13.02 -2.49
CA VAL A 185 12.77 -12.52 -1.31
C VAL A 185 12.27 -13.23 -0.05
N VAL A 186 10.94 -13.32 0.10
CA VAL A 186 10.27 -13.84 1.30
C VAL A 186 10.14 -15.37 1.28
N GLY A 187 10.21 -16.01 0.11
CA GLY A 187 10.15 -17.47 -0.02
C GLY A 187 8.74 -18.05 0.09
N GLY A 188 7.74 -17.38 -0.48
CA GLY A 188 6.35 -17.82 -0.45
C GLY A 188 5.42 -16.75 -1.02
N ARG A 189 4.12 -17.06 -1.09
CA ARG A 189 3.08 -16.16 -1.61
C ARG A 189 3.05 -14.83 -0.85
N TRP A 190 2.91 -13.73 -1.58
CA TRP A 190 2.89 -12.38 -1.02
C TRP A 190 1.48 -11.77 -1.06
N ASP A 191 0.84 -11.65 0.10
CA ASP A 191 -0.47 -10.98 0.25
C ASP A 191 -0.34 -9.62 0.96
N GLY A 192 0.84 -8.99 0.91
CA GLY A 192 1.20 -7.79 1.68
C GLY A 192 1.82 -8.12 3.05
N TRP A 193 2.29 -7.11 3.76
CA TRP A 193 2.94 -7.28 5.06
C TRP A 193 2.01 -8.00 6.04
N PRO A 194 2.43 -9.13 6.66
CA PRO A 194 1.61 -9.85 7.63
C PRO A 194 1.29 -9.04 8.89
N PHE A 195 0.08 -9.18 9.42
CA PHE A 195 -0.32 -8.55 10.69
C PHE A 195 0.59 -9.03 11.83
N GLY A 196 1.08 -8.11 12.66
CA GLY A 196 1.91 -8.43 13.82
C GLY A 196 3.28 -9.05 13.53
N ARG A 197 3.73 -9.03 12.26
CA ARG A 197 5.08 -9.49 11.92
C ARG A 197 6.08 -8.36 12.15
N ASP A 198 7.08 -8.66 12.96
CA ASP A 198 8.23 -7.80 13.19
C ASP A 198 9.04 -7.58 11.91
N LEU A 199 9.63 -6.39 11.77
CA LEU A 199 10.52 -6.03 10.66
C LEU A 199 11.97 -6.01 11.15
N TYR A 200 12.85 -6.74 10.48
CA TYR A 200 14.29 -6.69 10.72
C TYR A 200 15.01 -5.87 9.65
N ILE A 201 16.00 -5.07 10.05
CA ILE A 201 16.82 -4.28 9.10
C ILE A 201 17.58 -5.20 8.12
N SER A 202 17.93 -6.42 8.54
CA SER A 202 18.55 -7.44 7.68
C SER A 202 17.66 -7.87 6.51
N GLU A 203 16.33 -7.81 6.65
CA GLU A 203 15.40 -8.11 5.56
C GLU A 203 15.41 -7.01 4.50
N ILE A 204 15.47 -5.75 4.93
CA ILE A 204 15.64 -4.60 4.02
C ILE A 204 16.98 -4.73 3.29
N LEU A 205 18.07 -5.02 4.01
CA LEU A 205 19.38 -5.24 3.39
C LEU A 205 19.35 -6.35 2.34
N SER A 206 18.68 -7.47 2.64
CA SER A 206 18.55 -8.62 1.76
C SER A 206 17.69 -8.33 0.53
N LEU A 207 16.60 -7.57 0.71
CA LEU A 207 15.76 -7.07 -0.37
C LEU A 207 16.57 -6.18 -1.32
N LEU A 208 17.29 -5.20 -0.79
CA LEU A 208 18.07 -4.25 -1.57
C LEU A 208 19.19 -4.92 -2.37
N GLN A 209 19.87 -5.92 -1.78
CA GLN A 209 20.90 -6.70 -2.47
C GLN A 209 20.36 -7.54 -3.64
N LYS A 210 19.07 -7.91 -3.62
CA LYS A 210 18.42 -8.66 -4.71
C LYS A 210 17.93 -7.75 -5.85
N VAL A 211 17.92 -6.42 -5.68
CA VAL A 211 17.47 -5.49 -6.73
C VAL A 211 18.50 -5.46 -7.86
N SER A 212 18.04 -5.69 -9.09
CA SER A 212 18.90 -5.65 -10.28
C SER A 212 19.55 -4.26 -10.46
N GLY A 213 20.88 -4.25 -10.46
CA GLY A 213 21.71 -3.06 -10.61
C GLY A 213 22.30 -2.53 -9.31
N VAL A 214 21.95 -3.11 -8.16
CA VAL A 214 22.63 -2.84 -6.89
C VAL A 214 23.85 -3.75 -6.79
N ARG A 215 25.05 -3.14 -6.78
CA ARG A 215 26.32 -3.85 -6.59
C ARG A 215 26.58 -4.12 -5.10
N HIS A 216 26.34 -3.11 -4.28
CA HIS A 216 26.56 -3.19 -2.83
C HIS A 216 25.66 -2.23 -2.07
N VAL A 217 25.26 -2.61 -0.87
CA VAL A 217 24.52 -1.74 0.06
C VAL A 217 25.49 -1.29 1.15
N LYS A 218 25.76 0.00 1.23
CA LYS A 218 26.76 0.59 2.13
C LYS A 218 26.19 0.81 3.52
N ASP A 219 24.99 1.39 3.59
CA ASP A 219 24.29 1.62 4.86
C ASP A 219 22.78 1.56 4.66
N VAL A 220 22.08 1.09 5.68
CA VAL A 220 20.61 1.10 5.77
C VAL A 220 20.22 1.52 7.16
N GLN A 221 19.46 2.60 7.24
CA GLN A 221 18.80 3.06 8.43
C GLN A 221 17.31 3.10 8.16
N ALA A 222 16.51 2.91 9.20
CA ALA A 222 15.08 3.06 9.09
C ALA A 222 14.53 3.73 10.34
N GLU A 223 13.42 4.41 10.17
CA GLU A 223 12.63 4.97 11.25
C GLU A 223 11.16 4.60 11.03
N SER A 224 10.40 4.62 12.12
CA SER A 224 8.98 4.35 12.10
C SER A 224 8.19 5.46 12.76
N ARG A 225 7.00 5.75 12.25
CA ARG A 225 5.97 6.51 12.97
C ARG A 225 4.63 5.82 12.82
N ARG A 226 3.69 6.15 13.69
CA ARG A 226 2.31 5.71 13.50
C ARG A 226 1.70 6.48 12.33
N VAL A 227 0.97 5.78 11.46
CA VAL A 227 0.20 6.39 10.37
C VAL A 227 -1.26 6.36 10.76
N VAL A 228 -1.91 7.51 10.68
CA VAL A 228 -3.36 7.66 10.85
C VAL A 228 -3.91 8.05 9.49
N PRO A 229 -4.47 7.12 8.70
CA PRO A 229 -4.83 7.37 7.31
C PRO A 229 -5.72 8.60 7.09
N SER A 230 -6.66 8.88 7.99
CA SER A 230 -7.52 10.07 7.91
C SER A 230 -6.78 11.41 7.99
N ARG A 231 -5.53 11.42 8.52
CA ARG A 231 -4.66 12.60 8.59
C ARG A 231 -3.75 12.76 7.37
N GLU A 232 -3.56 11.71 6.59
CA GLU A 232 -2.68 11.75 5.40
C GLU A 232 -3.37 12.41 4.18
N ALA A 233 -4.64 12.81 4.30
CA ALA A 233 -5.49 13.20 3.18
C ALA A 233 -5.22 14.58 2.56
N LEU A 234 -4.41 15.48 3.18
CA LEU A 234 -3.92 16.77 2.66
C LEU A 234 -2.93 17.43 3.67
N PRO A 235 -2.06 18.36 3.23
CA PRO A 235 -0.81 18.73 3.91
C PRO A 235 -1.00 19.75 5.06
N ASP A 236 -0.26 19.54 6.14
CA ASP A 236 0.31 20.53 7.07
C ASP A 236 -0.50 21.83 7.31
N ASP A 237 -1.72 21.71 7.84
CA ASP A 237 -2.18 22.73 8.80
C ASP A 237 -1.61 22.34 10.18
N GLU A 238 -0.29 22.52 10.35
CA GLU A 238 0.42 22.23 11.61
C GLU A 238 -0.22 22.96 12.81
N ASP A 239 -0.93 24.05 12.54
CA ASP A 239 -1.54 24.96 13.52
C ASP A 239 -2.80 24.43 14.24
N GLN A 240 -3.33 23.24 13.88
CA GLN A 240 -4.50 22.64 14.55
C GLN A 240 -4.21 21.31 15.27
N LEU A 241 -2.97 20.83 15.26
CA LEU A 241 -2.61 19.57 15.93
C LEU A 241 -2.53 19.77 17.45
N SER A 242 -3.33 19.01 18.19
CA SER A 242 -3.26 18.98 19.65
C SER A 242 -1.88 18.46 20.12
N ASP A 243 -1.44 18.80 21.34
CA ASP A 243 -0.14 18.31 21.84
C ASP A 243 -0.06 16.78 21.93
N VAL A 244 -1.21 16.09 22.03
CA VAL A 244 -1.32 14.62 21.96
C VAL A 244 -0.97 14.10 20.57
N ASP A 245 -1.29 14.88 19.53
CA ASP A 245 -1.08 14.50 18.13
C ASP A 245 0.37 14.64 17.70
N ARG A 246 1.09 15.67 18.19
CA ARG A 246 2.53 15.83 17.93
C ARG A 246 3.37 14.66 18.46
N GLY A 247 2.92 13.98 19.52
CA GLY A 247 3.59 12.80 20.04
C GLY A 247 3.44 11.54 19.16
N LEU A 248 2.39 11.47 18.33
CA LEU A 248 2.12 10.32 17.45
C LEU A 248 2.93 10.37 16.14
N ASP A 249 3.34 11.56 15.71
CA ASP A 249 4.16 11.79 14.52
C ASP A 249 5.66 11.76 14.78
N ALA A 250 6.08 11.60 16.04
CA ALA A 250 7.49 11.46 16.39
C ALA A 250 8.09 10.19 15.75
N ALA A 251 9.03 10.37 14.83
CA ALA A 251 9.75 9.27 14.22
C ALA A 251 10.68 8.59 15.23
N VAL A 252 10.58 7.27 15.32
CA VAL A 252 11.38 6.42 16.20
C VAL A 252 12.38 5.62 15.35
N PRO A 253 13.69 5.73 15.61
CA PRO A 253 14.70 5.00 14.84
C PRO A 253 14.63 3.49 15.10
N ILE A 254 14.70 2.71 14.03
CA ILE A 254 14.74 1.25 14.06
C ILE A 254 16.20 0.81 14.01
N ARG A 255 16.73 0.33 15.14
CA ARG A 255 18.15 -0.06 15.23
C ARG A 255 18.45 -1.40 14.57
N GLN A 256 17.65 -2.41 14.87
CA GLN A 256 17.85 -3.78 14.38
C GLN A 256 16.53 -4.42 13.99
N MET A 257 15.50 -4.17 14.80
CA MET A 257 14.17 -4.74 14.64
C MET A 257 13.13 -3.72 15.10
N LEU A 258 12.01 -3.67 14.40
CA LEU A 258 10.78 -3.01 14.82
C LEU A 258 9.80 -4.10 15.24
N SER A 259 9.38 -4.09 16.51
CA SER A 259 8.35 -4.99 16.99
C SER A 259 6.97 -4.45 16.64
N VAL A 260 6.13 -5.29 16.04
CA VAL A 260 4.80 -4.92 15.56
C VAL A 260 3.75 -5.65 16.39
N GLY A 261 2.85 -4.89 17.03
CA GLY A 261 1.73 -5.47 17.78
C GLY A 261 0.80 -6.32 16.90
N GLY A 262 0.03 -7.23 17.50
CA GLY A 262 -0.82 -8.17 16.75
C GLY A 262 -1.87 -7.52 15.84
N ASP A 263 -2.20 -6.25 16.09
CA ASP A 263 -3.11 -5.42 15.30
C ASP A 263 -2.40 -4.50 14.30
N GLY A 264 -1.07 -4.57 14.22
CA GLY A 264 -0.23 -3.68 13.43
C GLY A 264 0.07 -4.22 12.03
N VAL A 265 0.16 -3.30 11.07
CA VAL A 265 0.58 -3.59 9.68
C VAL A 265 1.52 -2.50 9.19
N LEU A 266 2.56 -2.88 8.46
CA LEU A 266 3.52 -1.92 7.92
C LEU A 266 3.07 -1.30 6.61
N CYS A 267 3.42 -0.03 6.45
CA CYS A 267 3.33 0.71 5.20
C CYS A 267 4.60 1.52 4.99
N VAL A 268 4.93 1.80 3.74
CA VAL A 268 6.13 2.54 3.35
C VAL A 268 5.84 4.03 3.43
N LEU A 269 6.74 4.77 4.06
CA LEU A 269 6.83 6.22 3.89
C LEU A 269 7.85 6.51 2.78
N GLU A 270 7.81 7.70 2.19
CA GLU A 270 8.70 8.04 1.07
C GLU A 270 10.18 7.74 1.40
N PRO A 271 10.79 6.73 0.74
CA PRO A 271 12.14 6.28 1.08
C PRO A 271 13.18 7.23 0.49
N THR A 272 14.28 7.44 1.21
CA THR A 272 15.41 8.24 0.76
C THR A 272 16.54 7.32 0.32
N VAL A 273 16.87 7.32 -0.97
CA VAL A 273 17.88 6.44 -1.55
C VAL A 273 18.97 7.29 -2.21
N THR A 274 20.19 7.15 -1.71
CA THR A 274 21.37 7.87 -2.20
C THR A 274 22.30 6.90 -2.90
N ILE A 275 22.62 7.18 -4.17
CA ILE A 275 23.64 6.43 -4.90
C ILE A 275 25.01 7.02 -4.57
N VAL A 276 25.92 6.20 -4.03
CA VAL A 276 27.29 6.60 -3.69
C VAL A 276 28.28 6.00 -4.68
N ASN A 277 29.32 6.75 -5.00
CA ASN A 277 30.40 6.26 -5.86
C ASN A 277 31.28 5.27 -5.08
N ALA A 278 31.60 4.12 -5.70
CA ALA A 278 32.38 3.05 -5.10
C ALA A 278 33.79 3.46 -4.64
N GLN A 279 34.40 4.48 -5.26
CA GLN A 279 35.78 4.90 -4.98
C GLN A 279 35.86 6.06 -3.98
N THR A 280 34.91 6.99 -4.02
CA THR A 280 34.95 8.22 -3.18
C THR A 280 33.98 8.17 -2.01
N GLY A 281 32.99 7.26 -2.03
CA GLY A 281 31.93 7.18 -1.01
C GLY A 281 30.99 8.40 -1.00
N LEU A 282 31.16 9.34 -1.92
CA LEU A 282 30.39 10.56 -2.06
C LEU A 282 29.14 10.33 -2.92
N PRO A 283 28.05 11.10 -2.68
CA PRO A 283 26.84 11.02 -3.48
C PRO A 283 27.13 11.40 -4.94
N VAL A 284 26.60 10.61 -5.87
CA VAL A 284 26.66 10.92 -7.30
C VAL A 284 25.73 12.11 -7.54
N SER A 285 26.29 13.30 -7.72
CA SER A 285 25.49 14.52 -7.91
C SER A 285 24.68 14.43 -9.20
N ALA A 286 23.36 14.64 -9.07
CA ALA A 286 22.44 14.73 -10.20
C ALA A 286 22.64 16.06 -10.94
N THR A 287 23.71 16.23 -11.71
CA THR A 287 23.82 17.28 -12.75
C THR A 287 24.96 16.94 -13.71
N THR A 288 24.63 16.58 -14.94
CA THR A 288 25.07 17.25 -16.19
C THR A 288 24.47 16.48 -17.37
N MET A 289 23.21 16.76 -17.70
CA MET A 289 22.74 16.66 -19.08
C MET A 289 23.04 17.98 -19.77
N THR A 290 24.26 18.15 -20.28
CA THR A 290 24.49 19.07 -21.39
C THR A 290 24.63 18.22 -22.63
N ASN A 291 23.58 18.26 -23.46
CA ASN A 291 23.58 17.79 -24.82
C ASN A 291 24.85 18.23 -25.54
N HIS A 292 25.73 17.27 -25.85
CA HIS A 292 26.78 17.46 -26.84
C HIS A 292 26.14 17.34 -28.23
N HIS A 293 25.36 18.35 -28.63
CA HIS A 293 25.06 18.59 -30.03
C HIS A 293 26.18 19.46 -30.60
N GLY A 294 27.25 18.81 -31.06
CA GLY A 294 28.27 19.43 -31.90
C GLY A 294 27.68 19.77 -33.26
N ASN A 295 27.03 20.92 -33.35
CA ASN A 295 26.59 21.48 -34.63
C ASN A 295 27.67 22.47 -35.12
N GLY A 296 28.61 21.95 -35.89
CA GLY A 296 29.57 22.76 -36.63
C GLY A 296 28.83 23.58 -37.67
N ARG A 297 28.75 24.90 -37.45
CA ARG A 297 28.26 25.85 -38.45
C ARG A 297 29.33 26.89 -38.73
N MET A 298 29.83 26.81 -39.96
CA MET A 298 30.74 27.76 -40.62
C MET A 298 30.29 29.21 -40.45
N ILE A 299 31.25 30.09 -40.16
CA ILE A 299 31.13 31.54 -40.31
C ILE A 299 32.08 31.95 -41.44
N PRO A 300 31.63 32.57 -42.54
CA PRO A 300 32.52 33.28 -43.44
C PRO A 300 32.68 34.75 -43.04
N ALA A 301 33.85 35.26 -43.36
CA ALA A 301 34.39 36.56 -43.03
C ALA A 301 33.58 37.74 -43.59
N THR A 302 33.63 38.87 -42.87
CA THR A 302 33.51 40.20 -43.49
C THR A 302 34.53 41.16 -42.90
N ASN A 303 35.25 41.79 -43.83
CA ASN A 303 36.37 42.70 -43.68
C ASN A 303 36.04 44.00 -42.92
N GLY A 304 37.05 44.55 -42.26
CA GLY A 304 37.04 45.95 -41.83
C GLY A 304 38.33 46.40 -41.15
N ARG A 305 39.39 46.69 -41.93
CA ARG A 305 40.43 47.61 -41.44
C ARG A 305 41.04 48.48 -42.56
N LYS A 306 40.83 49.77 -42.36
CA LYS A 306 41.38 50.98 -42.99
C LYS A 306 42.82 50.86 -43.50
N ARG A 307 43.05 51.31 -44.75
CA ARG A 307 43.80 52.52 -45.10
C ARG A 307 43.53 52.89 -46.55
#